data_AF-A0A0R2CDE6-F1
#
_entry.id   AF-A0A0R2CDE6-F1
#
_cell.length_a   1.000
_cell.length_b   1.000
_cell.length_c   1.000
_cell.angle_alpha   90.00
_cell.angle_beta   90.00
_cell.angle_gamma   90.00
#
_symmetry.space_group_name_H-M   'P 1'
#
loop_
_entity.id
_entity.type
_entity.pdbx_description
1 polymer ?
#
loop_
_entity_poly.entity_id
_entity_poly.type
_entity_poly.pdbx_seq_one_letter_code
_entity_poly.pdbx_strand_id
1 'polypeptide(L)'
;MTLNELAKQLNEMDFSVSNKPNSGPQIGSWERGINTPSYLEVLKLACFFNVSVDFLVGRAYQELDLADIFAMNTQLTLEGNLLSAKERQEVYGLIKSYLRGRHPIKTKKQTAADKSDLTLPLN
;
A
#
# COMPACT_ATOMS: atom_id res chain seq x y z
N MET A 1 6.07 25.80 7.58
CA MET A 1 5.53 25.52 8.93
C MET A 1 6.70 25.30 9.89
N THR A 2 6.66 25.82 11.11
CA THR A 2 7.69 25.58 12.13
C THR A 2 7.31 24.37 12.99
N LEU A 3 8.25 23.80 13.77
CA LEU A 3 7.92 22.69 14.68
C LEU A 3 6.91 23.09 15.77
N ASN A 4 6.95 24.35 16.22
CA ASN A 4 5.96 24.86 17.17
C ASN A 4 4.58 24.99 16.51
N GLU A 5 4.54 25.43 15.26
CA GLU A 5 3.31 25.53 14.49
C GLU A 5 2.71 24.13 14.22
N LEU A 6 3.55 23.15 13.86
CA LEU A 6 3.14 21.76 13.71
C LEU A 6 2.58 21.18 15.02
N ALA A 7 3.29 21.38 16.13
CA ALA A 7 2.83 20.92 17.44
C ALA A 7 1.46 21.51 17.80
N LYS A 8 1.27 22.81 17.54
CA LYS A 8 0.00 23.49 17.75
C LYS A 8 -1.12 22.86 16.91
N GLN A 9 -0.92 22.72 15.60
CA GLN A 9 -1.93 22.15 14.71
C GLN A 9 -2.25 20.69 15.04
N LEU A 10 -1.24 19.89 15.38
CA LEU A 10 -1.46 18.52 15.87
C LEU A 10 -2.34 18.52 17.12
N ASN A 11 -2.12 19.45 18.05
CA ASN A 11 -2.91 19.52 19.28
C ASN A 11 -4.34 20.00 19.06
N GLU A 12 -4.61 20.72 17.97
CA GLU A 12 -5.95 21.17 17.57
C GLU A 12 -6.75 20.08 16.82
N MET A 13 -6.10 19.03 16.31
CA MET A 13 -6.80 17.90 15.71
C MET A 13 -7.63 17.14 16.75
N ASP A 14 -8.91 16.96 16.45
CA ASP A 14 -9.77 16.05 17.20
C ASP A 14 -9.35 14.60 16.93
N PHE A 15 -8.49 14.07 17.80
CA PHE A 15 -7.97 12.71 17.72
C PHE A 15 -8.30 11.97 19.00
N SER A 16 -9.43 11.26 18.99
CA SER A 16 -10.05 10.60 20.14
C SER A 16 -9.13 9.64 20.91
N VAL A 17 -8.04 9.18 20.29
CA VAL A 17 -7.14 8.16 20.85
C VAL A 17 -5.90 8.76 21.52
N SER A 18 -5.55 10.03 21.28
CA SER A 18 -4.33 10.64 21.86
C SER A 18 -4.62 11.95 22.59
N ASN A 19 -4.61 11.87 23.93
CA ASN A 19 -4.87 13.00 24.83
C ASN A 19 -3.60 13.76 25.24
N LYS A 20 -2.41 13.33 24.79
CA LYS A 20 -1.15 13.98 25.17
C LYS A 20 -0.81 15.09 24.16
N PRO A 21 -0.58 16.34 24.62
CA PRO A 21 -0.16 17.42 23.74
C PRO A 21 1.28 17.22 23.27
N ASN A 22 1.52 17.54 22.00
CA ASN A 22 2.84 17.58 21.39
C ASN A 22 3.51 18.93 21.62
N SER A 23 4.84 18.96 21.58
CA SER A 23 5.63 20.20 21.60
C SER A 23 6.67 20.22 20.47
N GLY A 24 7.04 21.42 20.00
CA GLY A 24 8.06 21.56 18.94
C GLY A 24 9.39 20.88 19.27
N PRO A 25 9.96 21.03 20.48
CA PRO A 25 11.17 20.33 20.88
C PRO A 25 11.04 18.81 20.87
N GLN A 26 9.89 18.27 21.28
CA GLN A 26 9.60 16.84 21.25
C GLN A 26 9.60 16.32 19.80
N ILE A 27 8.90 17.00 18.90
CA ILE A 27 8.88 16.64 17.47
C ILE A 27 10.28 16.73 16.87
N GLY A 28 11.03 17.80 17.16
CA GLY A 28 12.42 17.91 16.70
C GLY A 28 13.34 16.82 17.26
N SER A 29 13.05 16.30 18.46
CA SER A 29 13.75 15.14 19.01
C SER A 29 13.47 13.86 18.21
N TRP A 30 12.26 13.72 17.66
CA TRP A 30 11.89 12.60 16.79
C TRP A 30 12.58 12.68 15.43
N GLU A 31 12.60 13.87 14.80
CA GLU A 31 13.26 14.09 13.50
C GLU A 31 14.76 13.75 13.54
N ARG A 32 15.40 14.00 14.69
CA ARG A 32 16.82 13.67 14.90
C ARG A 32 17.07 12.24 15.37
N GLY A 33 16.02 11.44 15.58
CA GLY A 33 16.13 10.08 16.09
C GLY A 33 16.63 9.97 17.54
N ILE A 34 16.57 11.06 18.32
CA ILE A 34 17.00 11.08 19.72
C ILE A 34 15.99 10.33 20.60
N ASN A 35 14.71 10.52 20.31
CA ASN A 35 13.60 9.84 20.99
C ASN A 35 12.69 9.22 19.93
N THR A 36 12.03 8.12 20.27
CA THR A 36 11.09 7.45 19.38
C THR A 36 9.65 7.85 19.76
N PRO A 37 8.83 8.32 18.80
CA PRO A 37 7.42 8.57 19.06
C PRO A 37 6.68 7.25 19.36
N SER A 38 5.63 7.33 20.17
CA SER A 38 4.68 6.24 20.37
C SER A 38 3.85 5.98 19.10
N TYR A 39 3.24 4.80 19.00
CA TYR A 39 2.36 4.46 17.88
C TYR A 39 1.25 5.50 17.66
N LEU A 40 0.65 6.01 18.75
CA LEU A 40 -0.40 7.02 18.67
C LEU A 40 0.10 8.35 18.13
N GLU A 41 1.33 8.75 18.46
CA GLU A 41 1.96 9.95 17.91
C GLU A 41 2.27 9.78 16.41
N VAL A 42 2.75 8.60 16.00
CA VAL A 42 2.96 8.28 14.58
C VAL A 42 1.63 8.27 13.81
N LEU A 43 0.58 7.67 14.36
CA LEU A 43 -0.74 7.64 13.73
C LEU A 43 -1.32 9.05 13.60
N LYS A 44 -1.17 9.88 14.63
CA LYS A 44 -1.61 11.28 14.61
C LYS A 44 -0.88 12.09 13.53
N LEU A 45 0.44 11.89 13.39
CA LEU A 45 1.23 12.48 12.30
C LEU A 45 0.77 11.98 10.92
N ALA A 46 0.46 10.68 10.80
CA ALA A 46 0.02 10.08 9.54
C ALA A 46 -1.31 10.71 9.07
N CYS A 47 -2.26 10.86 9.99
CA CYS A 47 -3.52 11.55 9.74
C CYS A 47 -3.30 13.03 9.37
N PHE A 48 -2.44 13.75 10.08
CA PHE A 48 -2.17 15.16 9.80
C PHE A 48 -1.60 15.39 8.40
N PHE A 49 -0.63 14.58 7.99
CA PHE A 49 0.00 14.69 6.67
C PHE A 49 -0.76 13.97 5.56
N ASN A 50 -1.86 13.28 5.89
CA ASN A 50 -2.64 12.46 4.97
C ASN A 50 -1.78 11.41 4.23
N VAL A 51 -0.97 10.68 5.01
CA VAL A 51 -0.10 9.60 4.53
C VAL A 51 -0.35 8.32 5.33
N SER A 52 0.15 7.18 4.84
CA SER A 52 0.11 5.94 5.63
C SER A 52 1.16 5.94 6.75
N VAL A 53 0.93 5.16 7.79
CA VAL A 53 1.92 4.94 8.85
C VAL A 53 3.19 4.33 8.29
N ASP A 54 3.07 3.37 7.37
CA ASP A 54 4.20 2.74 6.68
C ASP A 54 5.08 3.77 5.95
N PHE A 55 4.47 4.77 5.32
CA PHE A 55 5.20 5.87 4.69
C PHE A 55 6.03 6.67 5.72
N LEU A 56 5.45 7.00 6.88
CA LEU A 56 6.16 7.75 7.93
C LEU A 56 7.34 7.00 8.54
N VAL A 57 7.26 5.67 8.65
CA VAL A 57 8.34 4.84 9.19
C VAL A 57 9.35 4.39 8.12
N GLY A 58 9.21 4.88 6.89
CA GLY A 58 10.11 4.55 5.78
C GLY A 58 9.91 3.14 5.20
N ARG A 59 8.80 2.48 5.52
CA ARG A 59 8.37 1.22 4.88
C ARG A 59 7.61 1.56 3.60
N ALA A 60 8.33 2.08 2.61
CA ALA A 60 7.75 2.26 1.28
C ALA A 60 7.77 0.91 0.52
N TYR A 61 6.66 0.57 -0.12
CA TYR A 61 6.62 -0.54 -1.08
C TYR A 61 7.57 -0.22 -2.25
N GLN A 62 8.66 -0.98 -2.40
CA GLN A 62 9.61 -0.80 -3.51
C GLN A 62 9.06 -1.36 -4.83
N GLU A 63 8.23 -2.40 -4.72
CA GLU A 63 7.56 -3.05 -5.84
C GLU A 63 6.10 -3.30 -5.46
N LEU A 64 5.19 -3.07 -6.41
CA LEU A 64 3.77 -3.37 -6.27
C LEU A 64 3.33 -4.20 -7.47
N ASP A 65 2.64 -5.31 -7.22
CA ASP A 65 1.99 -6.07 -8.29
C ASP A 65 0.72 -5.33 -8.73
N LEU A 66 0.57 -5.13 -10.04
CA LEU A 66 -0.64 -4.58 -10.64
C LEU A 66 -1.88 -5.44 -10.31
N ALA A 67 -1.73 -6.76 -10.18
CA ALA A 67 -2.81 -7.64 -9.76
C ALA A 67 -3.33 -7.25 -8.37
N ASP A 68 -2.42 -6.95 -7.44
CA ASP A 68 -2.77 -6.52 -6.09
C ASP A 68 -3.48 -5.16 -6.13
N ILE A 69 -2.89 -4.18 -6.83
CA ILE A 69 -3.47 -2.83 -6.96
C ILE A 69 -4.92 -2.88 -7.46
N PHE A 70 -5.19 -3.65 -8.52
CA PHE A 70 -6.53 -3.75 -9.10
C PHE A 70 -7.51 -4.54 -8.24
N ALA A 71 -7.02 -5.37 -7.30
CA ALA A 71 -7.82 -6.12 -6.34
C ALA A 71 -8.08 -5.36 -5.02
N MET A 72 -7.39 -4.25 -4.75
CA MET A 72 -7.58 -3.47 -3.54
C MET A 72 -9.00 -2.87 -3.45
N ASN A 73 -9.50 -2.76 -2.21
CA ASN A 73 -10.78 -2.10 -1.91
C ASN A 73 -10.73 -0.56 -2.03
N THR A 74 -9.59 0.00 -2.42
CA THR A 74 -9.43 1.45 -2.63
C THR A 74 -10.14 1.90 -3.91
N GLN A 75 -10.56 3.16 -3.93
CA GLN A 75 -11.10 3.79 -5.13
C GLN A 75 -9.96 4.06 -6.12
N LEU A 76 -10.04 3.44 -7.30
CA LEU A 76 -9.11 3.66 -8.40
C LEU A 76 -9.75 4.61 -9.40
N THR A 77 -9.05 5.68 -9.76
CA THR A 77 -9.50 6.62 -10.78
C THR A 77 -8.52 6.63 -11.95
N LEU A 78 -9.05 6.84 -13.16
CA LEU A 78 -8.26 7.07 -14.36
C LEU A 78 -8.88 8.26 -15.11
N GLU A 79 -8.07 9.29 -15.37
CA GLU A 79 -8.52 10.54 -16.00
C GLU A 79 -9.72 11.18 -15.26
N GLY A 80 -9.74 11.06 -13.93
CA GLY A 80 -10.81 11.59 -13.08
C GLY A 80 -12.07 10.71 -12.97
N ASN A 81 -12.14 9.60 -13.71
CA ASN A 81 -13.27 8.67 -13.67
C ASN A 81 -13.03 7.56 -12.67
N LEU A 82 -13.99 7.33 -11.76
CA LEU A 82 -13.94 6.21 -10.81
C LEU A 82 -14.17 4.89 -11.56
N LEU A 83 -13.20 3.97 -11.46
CA LEU A 83 -13.27 2.66 -12.10
C LEU A 83 -14.15 1.70 -11.30
N SER A 84 -15.20 1.19 -11.94
CA SER A 84 -16.00 0.07 -11.46
C SER A 84 -15.19 -1.24 -11.44
N ALA A 85 -15.69 -2.24 -10.71
CA ALA A 85 -15.04 -3.56 -10.65
C ALA A 85 -14.87 -4.21 -12.03
N LYS A 86 -15.83 -4.01 -12.93
CA LYS A 86 -15.78 -4.52 -14.30
C LYS A 86 -14.70 -3.81 -15.12
N GLU A 87 -14.67 -2.47 -15.08
CA GLU A 87 -13.66 -1.69 -15.80
C GLU A 87 -12.24 -1.99 -15.31
N ARG A 88 -12.07 -2.20 -13.99
CA ARG A 88 -10.79 -2.65 -13.42
C ARG A 88 -10.32 -3.96 -14.06
N GLN A 89 -11.20 -4.95 -14.22
CA GLN A 89 -10.84 -6.23 -14.85
C GLN A 89 -10.46 -6.04 -16.33
N GLU A 90 -11.22 -5.22 -17.07
CA GLU A 90 -10.95 -4.95 -18.48
C GLU A 90 -9.61 -4.23 -18.68
N VAL A 91 -9.36 -3.16 -17.91
CA VAL A 91 -8.10 -2.40 -17.96
C VAL A 91 -6.91 -3.27 -17.57
N TYR A 92 -7.01 -4.06 -16.49
CA TYR A 92 -5.96 -4.99 -16.10
C TYR A 92 -5.69 -6.03 -17.21
N GLY A 93 -6.74 -6.55 -17.84
CA GLY A 93 -6.64 -7.48 -18.97
C GLY A 93 -5.91 -6.87 -20.17
N LEU A 94 -6.19 -5.62 -20.52
CA LEU A 94 -5.51 -4.88 -21.59
C LEU A 94 -4.02 -4.71 -21.28
N ILE A 95 -3.67 -4.24 -20.08
CA ILE A 95 -2.28 -4.05 -19.65
C ILE A 95 -1.53 -5.40 -19.67
N LYS A 96 -2.13 -6.44 -19.09
CA LYS A 96 -1.56 -7.79 -19.05
C LYS A 96 -1.29 -8.35 -20.45
N SER A 97 -2.20 -8.13 -21.39
CA SER A 97 -2.07 -8.61 -22.77
C SER A 97 -0.97 -7.86 -23.52
N TYR A 98 -0.91 -6.53 -23.36
CA TYR A 98 0.16 -5.70 -23.90
C TYR A 98 1.54 -6.14 -23.39
N LEU A 99 1.67 -6.34 -22.07
CA LEU A 99 2.94 -6.77 -21.47
C LEU A 99 3.38 -8.16 -21.95
N ARG A 100 2.45 -9.11 -22.12
CA ARG A 100 2.77 -10.44 -22.68
C ARG A 100 3.30 -10.39 -24.11
N GLY A 101 2.83 -9.44 -24.93
CA GLY A 101 3.35 -9.23 -26.28
C GLY A 101 4.77 -8.67 -26.30
N ARG A 102 5.12 -7.80 -25.33
CA ARG A 102 6.43 -7.13 -25.24
C ARG A 102 7.47 -7.95 -24.49
N HIS A 103 7.03 -8.70 -23.48
CA HIS A 103 7.85 -9.63 -22.70
C HIS A 103 7.24 -11.01 -22.87
N PRO A 104 7.51 -11.71 -23.99
CA PRO A 104 7.03 -13.06 -24.19
C PRO A 104 7.54 -13.91 -23.03
N ILE A 105 6.62 -14.30 -22.15
CA ILE A 105 6.92 -15.19 -21.05
C ILE A 105 7.44 -16.46 -21.72
N LYS A 106 8.70 -16.82 -21.48
CA LYS A 106 9.21 -18.16 -21.80
C LYS A 106 8.45 -19.12 -20.90
N THR A 107 7.23 -19.51 -21.30
CA THR A 107 6.50 -20.60 -20.67
C THR A 107 7.43 -21.81 -20.70
N LYS A 108 7.88 -22.26 -19.52
CA LYS A 108 8.37 -23.63 -19.35
C LYS A 108 7.40 -24.52 -20.12
N LYS A 109 7.89 -25.18 -21.17
CA LYS A 109 7.12 -26.11 -21.98
C LYS A 109 6.33 -27.01 -21.05
N GLN A 110 5.03 -27.05 -21.24
CA GLN A 110 4.22 -28.22 -20.89
C GLN A 110 4.87 -29.42 -21.57
N THR A 111 5.62 -30.24 -20.83
CA THR A 111 5.80 -31.64 -21.18
C THR A 111 4.48 -32.32 -20.87
N ALA A 112 3.71 -32.54 -21.92
CA ALA A 112 2.71 -33.59 -21.99
C ALA A 112 3.41 -34.94 -21.75
N ALA A 113 3.47 -35.38 -20.49
CA ALA A 113 3.92 -36.71 -20.11
C ALA A 113 3.43 -37.10 -18.70
N ASP A 114 2.17 -36.80 -18.36
CA ASP A 114 1.58 -37.30 -17.11
C ASP A 114 0.07 -37.56 -17.24
N LYS A 115 -0.29 -38.23 -18.34
CA LYS A 115 -1.60 -38.90 -18.52
C LYS A 115 -1.38 -40.40 -18.71
N SER A 116 -0.81 -41.04 -17.70
CA SER A 116 -0.86 -42.49 -17.50
C SER A 116 -0.41 -42.77 -16.08
N ASP A 117 -1.34 -42.75 -15.12
CA ASP A 117 -1.30 -43.53 -13.87
C ASP A 117 -2.40 -43.09 -12.88
N LEU A 118 -3.65 -43.08 -13.35
CA LEU A 118 -4.83 -43.06 -12.49
C LEU A 118 -5.77 -44.18 -12.90
N THR A 119 -5.25 -45.41 -12.86
CA THR A 119 -6.07 -46.61 -12.66
C THR A 119 -5.59 -47.28 -11.39
N LEU A 120 -6.24 -46.97 -10.27
CA LEU A 120 -6.16 -47.77 -9.06
C LEU A 120 -6.97 -49.06 -9.32
N PRO A 121 -6.38 -50.27 -9.20
CA PRO A 121 -7.16 -51.49 -9.20
C PRO A 121 -7.95 -51.59 -7.89
N LEU A 122 -9.26 -51.82 -8.02
CA LEU A 122 -10.11 -52.27 -6.92
C LEU A 122 -9.75 -53.71 -6.60
N ASN A 123 -9.18 -53.95 -5.41
CA ASN A 123 -9.19 -55.24 -4.73
C ASN A 123 -9.88 -55.06 -3.37
#